data_AF-A0A0D2MBE4-F1
#
_entry.id   AF-A0A0D2MBE4-F1
#
_cell.length_a   1.000
_cell.length_b   1.000
_cell.length_c   1.000
_cell.angle_alpha   90.00
_cell.angle_beta   90.00
_cell.angle_gamma   90.00
#
_symmetry.space_group_name_H-M   'P 1'
#
loop_
_entity.id
_entity.type
_entity.pdbx_description
1 polymer ?
#
loop_
_entity_poly.entity_id
_entity_poly.type
_entity_poly.pdbx_seq_one_letter_code
_entity_poly.pdbx_strand_id
1 'polypeptide(L)'
;MAFDEGRVYTSYGDDDMLGGGDEAGGRRDPGRVVRAFKEFIKTHFTHDRREVEDPLLYRQSLNKDPSSLLVDLVHVRLHDAALGADLEARPAELLPLFERACKEVLREDHQLGPDGEQREFADVQVMLYSSEAFGPGGVRDLSSERVTKLVQLPGIVTSAAKPKHKATYIKVQCKECRAVETVPCRPGLGGALIPKQCMAQAGGGGPNGKCAYNSFVVLGDRSKFVDQQTLKLQERPEDVPTGELPRTLLMVADRHLVGRVSPGTRVRVTGIYCTHRSQSPPSC
;
A
#
# COMPACT_ATOMS: atom_id res chain seq x y z
N MET A 1 -23.31 5.09 -42.32
CA MET A 1 -24.12 5.54 -41.16
C MET A 1 -23.17 5.58 -39.97
N ALA A 2 -22.70 6.78 -39.62
CA ALA A 2 -21.77 7.00 -38.52
C ALA A 2 -22.61 7.34 -37.27
N PHE A 3 -22.41 6.60 -36.19
CA PHE A 3 -22.99 6.94 -34.89
C PHE A 3 -21.90 7.63 -34.06
N ASP A 4 -22.17 8.88 -33.68
CA ASP A 4 -21.40 9.64 -32.69
C ASP A 4 -21.43 8.93 -31.35
N GLU A 5 -20.26 8.54 -30.83
CA GLU A 5 -20.10 8.16 -29.43
C GLU A 5 -20.06 9.45 -28.59
N GLY A 6 -21.14 9.70 -27.85
CA GLY A 6 -21.26 10.84 -26.95
C GLY A 6 -20.15 10.83 -25.90
N ARG A 7 -19.35 11.90 -25.86
CA ARG A 7 -18.38 12.15 -24.79
C ARG A 7 -19.14 12.54 -23.52
N VAL A 8 -19.09 11.68 -22.50
CA VAL A 8 -19.58 12.02 -21.17
C VAL A 8 -18.55 12.89 -20.48
N TYR A 9 -18.87 14.17 -20.31
CA TYR A 9 -18.14 15.08 -19.44
C TYR A 9 -18.95 15.27 -18.15
N THR A 10 -18.48 14.74 -17.03
CA THR A 10 -18.94 15.18 -15.71
C THR A 10 -18.13 16.40 -15.30
N SER A 11 -18.75 17.57 -15.37
CA SER A 11 -18.24 18.77 -14.69
C SER A 11 -18.72 18.74 -13.25
N TYR A 12 -17.79 18.87 -12.30
CA TYR A 12 -18.13 19.13 -10.91
C TYR A 12 -18.54 20.61 -10.83
N GLY A 13 -19.85 20.85 -10.91
CA GLY A 13 -20.43 22.14 -10.50
C GLY A 13 -20.73 22.10 -9.01
N ASP A 14 -20.20 23.09 -8.30
CA ASP A 14 -20.66 23.47 -6.96
C ASP A 14 -22.19 23.60 -6.94
N ASP A 15 -22.87 22.77 -6.15
CA ASP A 15 -24.22 23.06 -5.69
C ASP A 15 -24.35 22.58 -4.24
N ASP A 16 -24.28 23.57 -3.37
CA ASP A 16 -24.61 23.52 -1.95
C ASP A 16 -26.12 23.29 -1.79
N MET A 17 -26.54 22.75 -0.64
CA MET A 17 -27.92 22.46 -0.22
C MET A 17 -28.56 21.17 -0.76
N LEU A 18 -28.57 20.13 0.08
CA LEU A 18 -29.79 19.52 0.63
C LEU A 18 -29.39 18.55 1.76
N GLY A 19 -29.62 18.96 3.01
CA GLY A 19 -29.43 18.13 4.18
C GLY A 19 -30.52 17.06 4.31
N GLY A 20 -30.10 15.84 4.65
CA GLY A 20 -31.01 14.76 5.05
C GLY A 20 -30.27 13.45 5.35
N GLY A 21 -30.04 13.19 6.64
CA GLY A 21 -29.84 11.84 7.19
C GLY A 21 -28.39 11.41 7.47
N ASP A 22 -27.92 11.66 8.69
CA ASP A 22 -26.81 10.95 9.31
C ASP A 22 -27.10 9.44 9.35
N GLU A 23 -26.37 8.66 8.55
CA GLU A 23 -26.10 7.25 8.82
C GLU A 23 -24.59 7.04 8.99
N ALA A 24 -24.24 6.34 10.07
CA ALA A 24 -22.91 6.27 10.65
C ALA A 24 -21.84 5.69 9.72
N GLY A 25 -20.70 6.41 9.61
CA GLY A 25 -19.47 5.94 8.98
C GLY A 25 -19.20 6.53 7.60
N GLY A 26 -19.31 7.86 7.46
CA GLY A 26 -19.06 8.58 6.21
C GLY A 26 -17.71 8.23 5.58
N ARG A 27 -17.73 7.44 4.50
CA ARG A 27 -16.56 7.22 3.65
C ARG A 27 -16.13 8.58 3.10
N ARG A 28 -14.99 9.08 3.58
CA ARG A 28 -14.35 10.26 2.99
C ARG A 28 -14.09 10.00 1.51
N ASP A 29 -14.42 10.97 0.67
CA ASP A 29 -14.09 10.94 -0.75
C ASP A 29 -12.57 10.77 -0.95
N PRO A 30 -12.10 9.88 -1.84
CA PRO A 30 -10.68 9.64 -2.05
C PRO A 30 -9.90 10.90 -2.44
N GLY A 31 -10.52 11.85 -3.15
CA GLY A 31 -9.89 13.12 -3.49
C GLY A 31 -9.69 14.00 -2.25
N ARG A 32 -10.66 14.03 -1.34
CA ARG A 32 -10.54 14.75 -0.06
C ARG A 32 -9.44 14.14 0.82
N VAL A 33 -9.33 12.81 0.85
CA VAL A 33 -8.28 12.10 1.60
C VAL A 33 -6.88 12.44 1.06
N VAL A 34 -6.70 12.43 -0.26
CA VAL A 34 -5.41 12.80 -0.88
C VAL A 34 -5.03 14.24 -0.54
N ARG A 35 -5.99 15.17 -0.59
CA ARG A 35 -5.76 16.57 -0.19
C ARG A 35 -5.36 16.69 1.28
N ALA A 36 -6.01 15.96 2.18
CA ALA A 36 -5.68 15.97 3.61
C ALA A 36 -4.27 15.43 3.88
N PHE A 37 -3.86 14.33 3.23
CA PHE A 37 -2.49 13.82 3.35
C PHE A 37 -1.46 14.79 2.77
N LYS A 38 -1.78 15.44 1.66
CA LYS A 38 -0.92 16.47 1.06
C LYS A 38 -0.75 17.67 1.98
N GLU A 39 -1.83 18.12 2.60
CA GLU A 39 -1.79 19.17 3.61
C GLU A 39 -0.89 18.73 4.77
N PHE A 40 -1.12 17.55 5.35
CA PHE A 40 -0.28 16.99 6.41
C PHE A 40 1.22 16.99 6.07
N ILE A 41 1.62 16.56 4.87
CA ILE A 41 3.03 16.56 4.45
C ILE A 41 3.61 17.99 4.40
N LYS A 42 2.78 18.99 4.05
CA LYS A 42 3.19 20.39 3.89
C LYS A 42 3.12 21.20 5.17
N THR A 43 2.20 20.89 6.07
CA THR A 43 1.87 21.72 7.23
C THR A 43 2.39 21.16 8.54
N HIS A 44 2.77 19.87 8.61
CA HIS A 44 3.10 19.28 9.89
C HIS A 44 4.49 19.70 10.39
N PHE A 45 4.49 20.45 11.50
CA PHE A 45 5.66 20.79 12.30
C PHE A 45 5.77 19.83 13.47
N THR A 46 6.97 19.31 13.75
CA THR A 46 7.21 18.54 14.98
C THR A 46 7.74 19.47 16.07
N HIS A 47 7.02 19.58 17.19
CA HIS A 47 7.61 20.05 18.46
C HIS A 47 8.26 18.86 19.15
N ASP A 48 9.52 18.57 18.82
CA ASP A 48 10.30 17.67 19.65
C ASP A 48 11.16 18.46 20.65
N ARG A 49 11.34 17.91 21.85
CA ARG A 49 11.90 18.54 23.07
C ARG A 49 13.39 18.93 22.98
N ARG A 50 13.94 19.12 21.78
CA ARG A 50 15.31 19.54 21.51
C ARG A 50 15.30 20.66 20.46
N GLU A 51 14.90 21.86 20.88
CA GLU A 51 15.27 23.21 20.40
C GLU A 51 15.46 23.51 18.89
N VAL A 52 15.15 22.59 17.98
CA VAL A 52 15.22 22.79 16.53
C VAL A 52 13.86 22.43 15.98
N GLU A 53 13.04 23.44 15.77
CA GLU A 53 11.85 23.36 14.93
C GLU A 53 12.32 23.00 13.53
N ASP A 54 12.23 21.73 13.15
CA ASP A 54 12.50 21.35 11.77
C ASP A 54 11.21 21.63 10.99
N PRO A 55 11.14 22.73 10.20
CA PRO A 55 9.83 23.31 9.88
C PRO A 55 8.98 22.41 8.97
N LEU A 56 9.55 21.37 8.38
CA LEU A 56 8.90 20.58 7.31
C LEU A 56 9.47 19.15 7.28
N LEU A 57 9.55 18.47 8.43
CA LEU A 57 10.23 17.16 8.58
C LEU A 57 9.91 16.17 7.44
N TYR A 58 8.63 15.98 7.12
CA TYR A 58 8.20 15.01 6.12
C TYR A 58 8.51 15.45 4.68
N ARG A 59 8.32 16.73 4.37
CA ARG A 59 8.64 17.28 3.05
C ARG A 59 10.15 17.31 2.81
N GLN A 60 10.95 17.68 3.80
CA GLN A 60 12.41 17.61 3.70
C GLN A 60 12.89 16.16 3.55
N SER A 61 12.30 15.22 4.30
CA SER A 61 12.61 13.79 4.18
C SER A 61 12.29 13.26 2.79
N LEU A 62 11.15 13.64 2.22
CA LEU A 62 10.78 13.31 0.84
C LEU A 62 11.77 13.90 -0.19
N ASN A 63 12.19 15.15 0.00
CA ASN A 63 13.15 15.79 -0.90
C ASN A 63 14.56 15.18 -0.82
N LYS A 64 14.93 14.65 0.34
CA LYS A 64 16.20 13.93 0.53
C LYS A 64 16.15 12.53 -0.07
N ASP A 65 15.12 11.76 0.26
CA ASP A 65 14.94 10.37 -0.15
C ASP A 65 13.56 10.21 -0.83
N PRO A 66 13.44 10.48 -2.15
CA PRO A 66 12.15 10.51 -2.84
C PRO A 66 11.49 9.13 -2.99
N SER A 67 12.17 8.04 -2.62
CA SER A 67 11.64 6.67 -2.74
C SER A 67 10.93 6.17 -1.48
N SER A 68 11.14 6.79 -0.32
CA SER A 68 10.62 6.29 0.95
C SER A 68 10.29 7.40 1.94
N LEU A 69 9.17 7.28 2.63
CA LEU A 69 8.77 8.21 3.68
C LEU A 69 8.43 7.43 4.95
N LEU A 70 9.08 7.77 6.06
CA LEU A 70 8.77 7.23 7.37
C LEU A 70 7.88 8.22 8.12
N VAL A 71 6.67 7.79 8.51
CA VAL A 71 5.64 8.65 9.13
C VAL A 71 5.25 8.09 10.48
N ASP A 72 5.13 8.98 11.47
CA ASP A 72 4.63 8.63 12.80
C ASP A 72 3.10 8.79 12.81
N LEU A 73 2.40 7.75 13.26
CA LEU A 73 0.95 7.76 13.42
C LEU A 73 0.49 8.78 14.46
N VAL A 74 1.30 9.07 15.48
CA VAL A 74 0.98 10.10 16.48
C VAL A 74 0.82 11.46 15.80
N HIS A 75 1.72 11.79 14.87
CA HIS A 75 1.66 13.05 14.11
C HIS A 75 0.42 13.13 13.22
N VAL A 76 0.04 12.03 12.58
CA VAL A 76 -1.20 11.98 11.77
C VAL A 76 -2.43 12.22 12.64
N ARG A 77 -2.49 11.59 13.84
CA ARG A 77 -3.58 11.77 14.80
C ARG A 77 -3.66 13.21 15.35
N LEU A 78 -2.52 13.86 15.58
CA LEU A 78 -2.45 15.24 16.05
C LEU A 78 -2.96 16.23 15.00
N HIS A 79 -2.67 15.98 13.72
CA HIS A 79 -3.14 16.82 12.63
C HIS A 79 -4.64 16.64 12.34
N ASP A 80 -5.10 15.39 12.20
CA ASP A 80 -6.51 15.06 11.99
C ASP A 80 -6.83 13.72 12.66
N ALA A 81 -7.50 13.79 13.81
CA ALA A 81 -7.86 12.61 14.60
C ALA A 81 -8.74 11.62 13.82
N ALA A 82 -9.62 12.12 12.95
CA ALA A 82 -10.49 11.26 12.16
C ALA A 82 -9.74 10.62 10.99
N LEU A 83 -8.76 11.31 10.38
CA LEU A 83 -7.85 10.69 9.39
C LEU A 83 -6.99 9.59 10.02
N GLY A 84 -6.49 9.81 11.24
CA GLY A 84 -5.75 8.79 12.00
C GLY A 84 -6.60 7.56 12.29
N ALA A 85 -7.82 7.75 12.78
CA ALA A 85 -8.76 6.66 13.04
C ALA A 85 -9.12 5.87 11.76
N ASP A 86 -9.35 6.58 10.64
CA ASP A 86 -9.57 5.99 9.33
C ASP A 86 -8.37 5.14 8.88
N LEU A 87 -7.14 5.66 9.06
CA LEU A 87 -5.90 4.98 8.70
C LEU A 87 -5.68 3.69 9.49
N GLU A 88 -6.05 3.67 10.76
CA GLU A 88 -6.01 2.46 11.60
C GLU A 88 -7.08 1.44 11.23
N ALA A 89 -8.27 1.91 10.87
CA ALA A 89 -9.39 1.04 10.50
C ALA A 89 -9.23 0.42 9.10
N ARG A 90 -8.73 1.19 8.12
CA ARG A 90 -8.65 0.79 6.70
C ARG A 90 -7.30 1.16 6.06
N PRO A 91 -6.17 0.65 6.59
CA PRO A 91 -4.84 1.01 6.10
C PRO A 91 -4.61 0.59 4.63
N ALA A 92 -5.18 -0.53 4.19
CA ALA A 92 -4.98 -1.05 2.83
C ALA A 92 -5.56 -0.14 1.73
N GLU A 93 -6.63 0.61 2.03
CA GLU A 93 -7.25 1.56 1.09
C GLU A 93 -6.54 2.91 1.12
N LEU A 94 -6.11 3.35 2.31
CA LEU A 94 -5.57 4.69 2.54
C LEU A 94 -4.08 4.81 2.23
N LEU A 95 -3.28 3.76 2.45
CA LEU A 95 -1.85 3.78 2.15
C LEU A 95 -1.54 4.09 0.68
N PRO A 96 -2.20 3.48 -0.34
CA PRO A 96 -1.99 3.86 -1.74
C PRO A 96 -2.37 5.32 -2.04
N LEU A 97 -3.40 5.85 -1.37
CA LEU A 97 -3.78 7.26 -1.50
C LEU A 97 -2.73 8.18 -0.89
N PHE A 98 -2.11 7.75 0.21
CA PHE A 98 -0.99 8.47 0.83
C PHE A 98 0.26 8.44 -0.07
N GLU A 99 0.64 7.27 -0.63
CA GLU A 99 1.75 7.17 -1.60
C GLU A 99 1.51 8.09 -2.82
N ARG A 100 0.26 8.19 -3.30
CA ARG A 100 -0.14 9.12 -4.35
C ARG A 100 0.03 10.58 -3.92
N ALA A 101 -0.40 10.95 -2.71
CA ALA A 101 -0.23 12.30 -2.17
C ALA A 101 1.26 12.69 -2.09
N CYS A 102 2.13 11.78 -1.63
CA CYS A 102 3.59 12.00 -1.61
C CYS A 102 4.14 12.27 -3.03
N LYS A 103 3.69 11.50 -4.02
CA LYS A 103 4.09 11.69 -5.42
C LYS A 103 3.64 13.02 -6.00
N GLU A 104 2.45 13.49 -5.63
CA GLU A 104 1.94 14.81 -6.02
C GLU A 104 2.74 15.94 -5.35
N VAL A 105 3.13 15.81 -4.08
CA VAL A 105 3.99 16.79 -3.39
C VAL A 105 5.38 16.87 -4.05
N LEU A 106 6.01 15.73 -4.33
CA LEU A 106 7.31 15.70 -5.02
C LEU A 106 7.26 16.36 -6.40
N ARG A 107 6.18 16.11 -7.16
CA ARG A 107 5.95 16.77 -8.46
C ARG A 107 5.79 18.28 -8.32
N GLU A 108 5.17 18.76 -7.25
CA GLU A 108 4.99 20.18 -7.00
C GLU A 108 6.28 20.88 -6.58
N ASP A 109 7.13 20.19 -5.82
CA ASP A 109 8.39 20.74 -5.32
C ASP A 109 9.48 20.76 -6.41
N HIS A 110 9.36 19.85 -7.38
CA HIS A 110 10.30 19.68 -8.48
C HIS A 110 9.64 19.90 -9.85
N GLN A 111 8.71 20.86 -9.95
CA GLN A 111 7.96 21.17 -11.18
C GLN A 111 8.83 21.48 -12.39
N LEU A 112 10.05 21.98 -12.17
CA LEU A 112 11.03 22.27 -13.21
C LEU A 112 12.33 21.54 -12.85
N GLY A 113 12.69 20.53 -13.63
CA GLY A 113 14.08 20.10 -13.67
C GLY A 113 14.98 21.28 -14.10
N PRO A 114 16.30 21.24 -13.82
CA PRO A 114 17.23 22.24 -14.33
C PRO A 114 17.16 22.41 -15.87
N ASP A 115 16.68 21.37 -16.57
CA ASP A 115 16.56 21.32 -18.04
C ASP A 115 15.11 21.49 -18.56
N GLY A 116 14.13 21.82 -17.69
CA GLY A 116 12.74 22.04 -18.11
C GLY A 116 11.90 20.79 -18.40
N GLU A 117 12.45 19.58 -18.21
CA GLU A 117 11.70 18.32 -18.35
C GLU A 117 10.93 17.95 -17.07
N GLN A 118 9.72 17.39 -17.25
CA GLN A 118 8.93 16.82 -16.16
C GLN A 118 9.62 15.56 -15.62
N ARG A 119 10.18 15.63 -14.41
CA ARG A 119 10.79 14.47 -13.77
C ARG A 119 9.74 13.41 -13.45
N GLU A 120 9.92 12.21 -14.00
CA GLU A 120 9.15 11.05 -13.56
C GLU A 120 9.71 10.52 -12.23
N PHE A 121 8.93 10.68 -11.16
CA PHE A 121 9.25 10.08 -9.88
C PHE A 121 8.83 8.61 -9.82
N ALA A 122 9.71 7.77 -9.26
CA ALA A 122 9.38 6.41 -8.88
C ALA A 122 8.24 6.38 -7.84
N ASP A 123 7.67 5.20 -7.61
CA ASP A 123 6.62 5.04 -6.61
C ASP A 123 7.22 5.14 -5.20
N VAL A 124 6.67 6.03 -4.38
CA VAL A 124 7.10 6.28 -3.00
C VAL A 124 6.53 5.20 -2.10
N GLN A 125 7.35 4.60 -1.23
CA GLN A 125 6.87 3.72 -0.18
C GLN A 125 6.65 4.51 1.12
N VAL A 126 5.40 4.55 1.59
CA VAL A 126 5.09 5.10 2.92
C VAL A 126 5.23 3.99 3.97
N MET A 127 6.05 4.23 4.99
CA MET A 127 6.26 3.35 6.14
C MET A 127 5.68 4.01 7.37
N LEU A 128 4.79 3.31 8.06
CA LEU A 128 4.16 3.81 9.27
C LEU A 128 4.85 3.21 10.49
N TYR A 129 5.19 4.07 11.44
CA TYR A 129 5.54 3.66 12.80
C TYR A 129 4.69 4.45 13.79
N SER A 130 4.70 4.04 15.06
CA SER A 130 4.04 4.78 16.13
C SER A 130 4.95 4.84 17.32
N SER A 131 5.24 6.05 17.79
CA SER A 131 5.99 6.27 19.03
C SER A 131 5.18 5.80 20.26
N GLU A 132 3.86 5.95 20.21
CA GLU A 132 2.94 5.43 21.22
C GLU A 132 2.50 4.01 20.88
N ALA A 133 2.42 3.15 21.90
CA ALA A 133 1.91 1.80 21.73
C ALA A 133 0.40 1.83 21.46
N PHE A 134 -0.06 1.15 20.41
CA PHE A 134 -1.48 1.02 20.10
C PHE A 134 -1.84 -0.38 19.61
N GLY A 135 -3.10 -0.78 19.80
CA GLY A 135 -3.58 -2.09 19.40
C GLY A 135 -3.28 -3.19 20.45
N PRO A 136 -3.17 -4.47 20.03
CA PRO A 136 -3.02 -5.60 20.95
C PRO A 136 -1.69 -5.57 21.73
N GLY A 137 -1.71 -6.01 22.99
CA GLY A 137 -0.53 -6.03 23.86
C GLY A 137 0.51 -7.08 23.44
N GLY A 138 0.05 -8.18 22.83
CA GLY A 138 0.91 -9.22 22.27
C GLY A 138 0.27 -10.06 21.17
N VAL A 139 1.01 -11.06 20.70
CA VAL A 139 0.58 -11.97 19.62
C VAL A 139 -0.71 -12.74 19.99
N ARG A 140 -0.94 -12.99 21.28
CA ARG A 140 -2.10 -13.74 21.79
C ARG A 140 -3.40 -12.95 21.78
N ASP A 141 -3.31 -11.62 21.84
CA ASP A 141 -4.47 -10.73 21.84
C ASP A 141 -5.00 -10.45 20.42
N LEU A 142 -4.43 -11.11 19.41
CA LEU A 142 -4.88 -11.01 18.03
C LEU A 142 -6.18 -11.80 17.84
N SER A 143 -7.29 -11.04 17.77
CA SER A 143 -8.62 -11.56 17.46
C SER A 143 -9.00 -11.34 15.99
N SER A 144 -10.03 -12.06 15.54
CA SER A 144 -10.58 -11.92 14.18
C SER A 144 -11.14 -10.52 13.89
N GLU A 145 -11.56 -9.77 14.92
CA GLU A 145 -12.08 -8.40 14.78
C GLU A 145 -11.03 -7.39 14.30
N ARG A 146 -9.75 -7.74 14.43
CA ARG A 146 -8.60 -6.93 14.00
C ARG A 146 -8.08 -7.29 12.61
N VAL A 147 -8.72 -8.25 11.93
CA VAL A 147 -8.38 -8.58 10.54
C VAL A 147 -8.58 -7.35 9.66
N THR A 148 -7.64 -7.10 8.75
CA THR A 148 -7.55 -5.95 7.82
C THR A 148 -7.30 -4.59 8.46
N LYS A 149 -7.13 -4.54 9.79
CA LYS A 149 -6.80 -3.31 10.53
C LYS A 149 -5.30 -3.20 10.81
N LEU A 150 -4.87 -2.00 11.16
CA LEU A 150 -3.49 -1.74 11.58
C LEU A 150 -3.28 -2.25 13.01
N VAL A 151 -2.20 -2.98 13.23
CA VAL A 151 -1.80 -3.49 14.55
C VAL A 151 -0.34 -3.21 14.80
N GLN A 152 0.01 -3.00 16.06
CA GLN A 152 1.38 -2.93 16.52
C GLN A 152 1.66 -4.11 17.44
N LEU A 153 2.74 -4.85 17.16
CA LEU A 153 3.09 -6.06 17.91
C LEU A 153 4.56 -6.04 18.33
N PRO A 154 4.87 -6.19 19.62
CA PRO A 154 6.23 -6.46 20.06
C PRO A 154 6.58 -7.95 19.86
N GLY A 155 7.83 -8.23 19.51
CA GLY A 155 8.31 -9.61 19.37
C GLY A 155 9.79 -9.72 19.02
N ILE A 156 10.24 -10.95 18.77
CA ILE A 156 11.61 -11.28 18.39
C ILE A 156 11.58 -11.92 17.01
N VAL A 157 12.38 -11.42 16.06
CA VAL A 157 12.49 -12.06 14.74
C VAL A 157 13.31 -13.33 14.88
N THR A 158 12.75 -14.49 14.57
CA THR A 158 13.44 -15.79 14.71
C THR A 158 14.12 -16.24 13.44
N SER A 159 13.56 -15.90 12.29
CA SER A 159 14.12 -16.26 11.00
C SER A 159 13.75 -15.22 9.95
N ALA A 160 14.67 -15.02 9.02
CA ALA A 160 14.49 -14.18 7.85
C ALA A 160 14.77 -15.03 6.60
N ALA A 161 13.78 -15.14 5.71
CA ALA A 161 13.99 -15.81 4.43
C ALA A 161 14.91 -14.98 3.53
N LYS A 162 15.49 -15.62 2.51
CA LYS A 162 16.21 -14.90 1.46
C LYS A 162 15.23 -13.96 0.72
N PRO A 163 15.66 -12.74 0.35
CA PRO A 163 14.87 -11.86 -0.50
C PRO A 163 14.42 -12.55 -1.78
N LYS A 164 13.18 -12.31 -2.19
CA LYS A 164 12.58 -12.79 -3.43
C LYS A 164 11.95 -11.62 -4.18
N HIS A 165 11.85 -11.72 -5.49
CA HIS A 165 11.17 -10.71 -6.30
C HIS A 165 9.70 -11.10 -6.48
N LYS A 166 8.80 -10.19 -6.12
CA LYS A 166 7.36 -10.33 -6.33
C LYS A 166 6.90 -9.33 -7.39
N ALA A 167 6.10 -9.78 -8.35
CA ALA A 167 5.50 -8.87 -9.32
C ALA A 167 4.45 -7.96 -8.64
N THR A 168 4.50 -6.66 -8.90
CA THR A 168 3.46 -5.69 -8.52
C THR A 168 2.45 -5.51 -9.66
N TYR A 169 2.96 -5.42 -10.90
CA TYR A 169 2.14 -5.37 -12.10
C TYR A 169 2.70 -6.39 -13.09
N ILE A 170 1.85 -7.30 -13.56
CA ILE A 170 2.21 -8.19 -14.64
C ILE A 170 1.62 -7.68 -15.95
N LYS A 171 2.41 -7.70 -17.01
CA LYS A 171 1.92 -7.48 -18.37
C LYS A 171 1.61 -8.84 -18.97
N VAL A 172 0.38 -9.04 -19.41
CA VAL A 172 -0.04 -10.27 -20.09
C VAL A 172 -0.35 -9.96 -21.53
N GLN A 173 0.10 -10.82 -22.44
CA GLN A 173 -0.15 -10.68 -23.87
C GLN A 173 -1.04 -11.82 -24.34
N CYS A 174 -2.11 -11.52 -25.07
CA CYS A 174 -2.90 -12.55 -25.73
C CYS A 174 -2.12 -13.15 -26.90
N LYS A 175 -2.12 -14.49 -27.04
CA LYS A 175 -1.40 -15.17 -28.13
C LYS A 175 -1.97 -14.87 -29.51
N GLU A 176 -3.28 -14.59 -29.59
CA GLU A 176 -4.00 -14.46 -30.86
C GLU A 176 -4.07 -13.00 -31.34
N CYS A 177 -4.63 -12.09 -30.54
CA CYS A 177 -4.75 -10.68 -30.93
C CYS A 177 -3.51 -9.85 -30.59
N ARG A 178 -2.52 -10.43 -29.89
CA ARG A 178 -1.31 -9.74 -29.40
C ARG A 178 -1.57 -8.53 -28.50
N ALA A 179 -2.82 -8.29 -28.07
CA ALA A 179 -3.17 -7.24 -27.14
C ALA A 179 -2.46 -7.46 -25.80
N VAL A 180 -1.90 -6.38 -25.26
CA VAL A 180 -1.19 -6.39 -23.98
C VAL A 180 -2.07 -5.75 -22.93
N GLU A 181 -2.39 -6.50 -21.89
CA GLU A 181 -3.16 -6.05 -20.74
C GLU A 181 -2.25 -5.96 -19.50
N THR A 182 -2.57 -5.04 -18.59
CA THR A 182 -1.82 -4.87 -17.34
C THR A 182 -2.67 -5.33 -16.19
N VAL A 183 -2.20 -6.33 -15.45
CA VAL A 183 -2.92 -6.89 -14.32
C VAL A 183 -2.17 -6.54 -13.03
N PRO A 184 -2.79 -5.82 -12.08
CA PRO A 184 -2.19 -5.57 -10.78
C PRO A 184 -2.21 -6.85 -9.93
N CYS A 185 -1.11 -7.09 -9.21
CA CYS A 185 -1.02 -8.15 -8.20
C CYS A 185 -1.61 -7.65 -6.88
N ARG A 186 -2.29 -8.54 -6.14
CA ARG A 186 -2.77 -8.20 -4.79
C ARG A 186 -1.58 -7.96 -3.85
N PRO A 187 -1.65 -6.98 -2.92
CA PRO A 187 -0.59 -6.73 -1.94
C PRO A 187 -0.38 -7.92 -0.99
N GLY A 188 0.76 -7.95 -0.29
CA GLY A 188 1.10 -9.02 0.66
C GLY A 188 1.52 -10.32 -0.03
N LEU A 189 0.89 -11.45 0.30
CA LEU A 189 1.20 -12.77 -0.27
C LEU A 189 0.27 -13.19 -1.44
N GLY A 190 -0.61 -12.29 -1.89
CA GLY A 190 -1.51 -12.58 -3.00
C GLY A 190 -0.81 -12.59 -4.37
N GLY A 191 -1.23 -13.51 -5.25
CA GLY A 191 -0.82 -13.55 -6.66
C GLY A 191 -1.65 -12.63 -7.57
N ALA A 192 -1.32 -12.63 -8.86
CA ALA A 192 -2.14 -12.00 -9.89
C ALA A 192 -3.29 -12.92 -10.32
N LEU A 193 -4.46 -12.33 -10.55
CA LEU A 193 -5.59 -13.03 -11.16
C LEU A 193 -5.61 -12.67 -12.65
N ILE A 194 -4.99 -13.53 -13.46
CA ILE A 194 -4.98 -13.34 -14.91
C ILE A 194 -6.41 -13.54 -15.43
N PRO A 195 -6.97 -12.58 -16.20
CA PRO A 195 -8.29 -12.73 -16.79
C PRO A 195 -8.30 -13.94 -17.72
N LYS A 196 -9.42 -14.65 -17.75
CA LYS A 196 -9.55 -15.86 -18.58
C LYS A 196 -9.98 -15.57 -20.02
N GLN A 197 -10.50 -14.37 -20.26
CA GLN A 197 -10.97 -13.92 -21.56
C GLN A 197 -10.33 -12.57 -21.89
N CYS A 198 -9.93 -12.40 -23.14
CA CYS A 198 -9.35 -11.15 -23.63
C CYS A 198 -10.40 -10.06 -23.79
N MET A 199 -10.11 -8.87 -23.27
CA MET A 199 -11.01 -7.70 -23.32
C MET A 199 -10.94 -6.94 -24.65
N ALA A 200 -9.91 -7.19 -25.46
CA ALA A 200 -9.75 -6.59 -26.80
C ALA A 200 -10.86 -7.00 -27.80
N GLN A 201 -11.81 -7.85 -27.40
CA GLN A 201 -13.00 -8.19 -28.17
C GLN A 201 -13.92 -6.99 -28.47
N ALA A 202 -13.82 -5.88 -27.71
CA ALA A 202 -14.67 -4.71 -27.91
C ALA A 202 -14.25 -3.79 -29.08
N GLY A 203 -13.04 -3.95 -29.66
CA GLY A 203 -12.49 -2.97 -30.62
C GLY A 203 -11.86 -3.53 -31.90
N GLY A 204 -12.02 -4.82 -32.18
CA GLY A 204 -11.41 -5.48 -33.34
C GLY A 204 -10.53 -6.65 -32.90
N GLY A 205 -11.17 -7.80 -32.73
CA GLY A 205 -10.47 -9.06 -32.51
C GLY A 205 -9.57 -9.42 -33.69
N GLY A 206 -8.58 -10.28 -33.44
CA GLY A 206 -7.70 -10.83 -34.47
C GLY A 206 -8.46 -11.55 -35.60
N PRO A 207 -7.77 -12.13 -36.60
CA PRO A 207 -8.34 -12.56 -37.88
C PRO A 207 -9.53 -13.53 -37.82
N ASN A 208 -9.81 -14.17 -36.68
CA ASN A 208 -10.91 -15.12 -36.47
C ASN A 208 -12.01 -14.64 -35.49
N GLY A 209 -12.04 -13.36 -35.12
CA GLY A 209 -13.19 -12.74 -34.43
C GLY A 209 -13.41 -13.12 -32.94
N LYS A 210 -12.72 -14.12 -32.38
CA LYS A 210 -12.74 -14.44 -30.94
C LYS A 210 -11.40 -14.99 -30.47
N CYS A 211 -10.87 -14.45 -29.37
CA CYS A 211 -9.69 -14.99 -28.72
C CYS A 211 -10.04 -16.24 -27.89
N ALA A 212 -9.22 -17.29 -27.95
CA ALA A 212 -9.44 -18.49 -27.16
C ALA A 212 -9.34 -18.21 -25.65
N TYR A 213 -10.06 -19.02 -24.87
CA TYR A 213 -10.06 -18.96 -23.42
C TYR A 213 -8.67 -19.29 -22.84
N ASN A 214 -8.22 -18.55 -21.83
CA ASN A 214 -6.90 -18.65 -21.20
C ASN A 214 -5.70 -18.50 -22.17
N SER A 215 -5.87 -17.80 -23.29
CA SER A 215 -4.82 -17.61 -24.32
C SER A 215 -3.84 -16.47 -23.96
N PHE A 216 -3.37 -16.41 -22.72
CA PHE A 216 -2.47 -15.36 -22.24
C PHE A 216 -1.06 -15.89 -21.95
N VAL A 217 -0.05 -15.08 -22.27
CA VAL A 217 1.36 -15.28 -21.93
C VAL A 217 1.81 -14.13 -21.05
N VAL A 218 2.50 -14.43 -19.96
CA VAL A 218 3.06 -13.41 -19.08
C VAL A 218 4.36 -12.88 -19.70
N LEU A 219 4.42 -11.57 -19.93
CA LEU A 219 5.61 -10.87 -20.39
C LEU A 219 6.43 -10.43 -19.18
N GLY A 220 7.38 -11.27 -18.77
CA GLY A 220 8.24 -11.00 -17.62
C GLY A 220 9.12 -9.76 -17.82
N ASP A 221 9.60 -9.53 -19.04
CA ASP A 221 10.42 -8.37 -19.44
C ASP A 221 9.72 -7.02 -19.25
N ARG A 222 8.40 -6.97 -19.42
CA ARG A 222 7.59 -5.73 -19.27
C ARG A 222 6.87 -5.62 -17.93
N SER A 223 7.04 -6.61 -17.06
CA SER A 223 6.40 -6.65 -15.75
C SER A 223 7.21 -5.86 -14.72
N LYS A 224 6.52 -5.28 -13.73
CA LYS A 224 7.17 -4.55 -12.63
C LYS A 224 7.30 -5.47 -11.42
N PHE A 225 8.52 -5.59 -10.88
CA PHE A 225 8.82 -6.40 -9.70
C PHE A 225 9.27 -5.52 -8.54
N VAL A 226 9.00 -5.99 -7.33
CA VAL A 226 9.47 -5.41 -6.07
C VAL A 226 10.07 -6.51 -5.21
N ASP A 227 11.04 -6.14 -4.39
CA ASP A 227 11.63 -7.07 -3.44
C ASP A 227 10.66 -7.35 -2.30
N GLN A 228 10.59 -8.61 -1.91
CA GLN A 228 9.77 -9.12 -0.83
C GLN A 228 10.56 -10.11 0.00
N GLN A 229 10.44 -10.00 1.32
CA GLN A 229 11.08 -10.90 2.27
C GLN A 229 10.07 -11.39 3.28
N THR A 230 10.08 -12.71 3.52
CA THR A 230 9.25 -13.32 4.56
C THR A 230 10.06 -13.44 5.85
N LEU A 231 9.50 -12.94 6.95
CA LEU A 231 10.09 -12.98 8.29
C LEU A 231 9.19 -13.81 9.21
N LYS A 232 9.78 -14.45 10.22
CA LYS A 232 9.02 -15.07 11.32
C LYS A 232 9.23 -14.28 12.59
N LEU A 233 8.14 -13.82 13.19
CA LEU A 233 8.11 -13.12 14.46
C LEU A 233 7.63 -14.08 15.54
N GLN A 234 8.35 -14.19 16.64
CA GLN A 234 7.94 -14.92 17.83
C GLN A 234 7.54 -13.92 18.91
N GLU A 235 6.55 -14.29 19.73
CA GLU A 235 6.22 -13.53 20.93
C GLU A 235 7.42 -13.43 21.89
N ARG A 236 7.46 -12.38 22.72
CA ARG A 236 8.56 -12.21 23.68
C ARG A 236 8.46 -13.30 24.75
N PRO A 237 9.59 -13.86 25.22
CA PRO A 237 9.56 -14.93 26.22
C PRO A 237 8.88 -14.49 27.53
N GLU A 238 8.92 -13.20 27.85
CA GLU A 238 8.24 -12.60 29.01
C GLU A 238 6.71 -12.60 28.91
N ASP A 239 6.15 -12.62 27.69
CA ASP A 239 4.69 -12.62 27.46
C ASP A 239 4.13 -14.06 27.35
N VAL A 240 5.00 -15.08 27.39
CA VAL A 240 4.59 -16.49 27.26
C VAL A 240 4.09 -17.02 28.60
N PRO A 241 2.83 -17.49 28.70
CA PRO A 241 2.32 -18.07 29.93
C PRO A 241 3.05 -19.38 30.27
N THR A 242 3.22 -19.63 31.56
CA THR A 242 3.94 -20.80 32.06
C THR A 242 3.26 -22.09 31.58
N GLY A 243 4.04 -22.98 30.96
CA GLY A 243 3.57 -24.27 30.48
C GLY A 243 3.07 -24.31 29.03
N GLU A 244 3.07 -23.17 28.33
CA GLU A 244 2.75 -23.13 26.89
C GLU A 244 3.98 -22.90 26.01
N LEU A 245 3.86 -23.31 24.75
CA LEU A 245 4.87 -23.02 23.73
C LEU A 245 4.67 -21.61 23.15
N PRO A 246 5.76 -20.90 22.82
CA PRO A 246 5.68 -19.58 22.20
C PRO A 246 4.98 -19.61 20.84
N ARG A 247 4.05 -18.68 20.61
CA ARG A 247 3.39 -18.49 19.32
C ARG A 247 4.30 -17.74 18.35
N THR A 248 4.21 -18.12 17.07
CA THR A 248 4.93 -17.47 15.98
C THR A 248 3.95 -16.95 14.92
N LEU A 249 4.30 -15.82 14.31
CA LEU A 249 3.58 -15.17 13.23
C LEU A 249 4.47 -15.09 12.00
N LEU A 250 3.86 -15.21 10.83
CA LEU A 250 4.51 -14.94 9.56
C LEU A 250 4.31 -13.48 9.19
N MET A 251 5.39 -12.81 8.83
CA MET A 251 5.37 -11.43 8.37
C MET A 251 5.98 -11.33 6.98
N VAL A 252 5.58 -10.27 6.28
CA VAL A 252 6.09 -9.97 4.94
C VAL A 252 6.54 -8.52 4.92
N ALA A 253 7.80 -8.32 4.55
CA ALA A 253 8.42 -7.03 4.35
C ALA A 253 8.58 -6.79 2.85
N ASP A 254 8.13 -5.63 2.38
CA ASP A 254 8.17 -5.24 0.97
C ASP A 254 9.14 -4.06 0.76
N ARG A 255 9.76 -4.00 -0.43
CA ARG A 255 10.61 -2.89 -0.93
C ARG A 255 11.74 -2.52 0.08
N HIS A 256 11.73 -1.30 0.64
CA HIS A 256 12.81 -0.78 1.50
C HIS A 256 12.89 -1.43 2.89
N LEU A 257 11.91 -2.27 3.25
CA LEU A 257 11.91 -3.03 4.51
C LEU A 257 12.70 -4.35 4.39
N VAL A 258 13.04 -4.78 3.17
CA VAL A 258 13.81 -6.00 2.94
C VAL A 258 15.24 -5.84 3.45
N GLY A 259 15.74 -6.83 4.19
CA GLY A 259 17.10 -6.85 4.73
C GLY A 259 17.35 -5.90 5.90
N ARG A 260 16.32 -5.20 6.40
CA ARG A 260 16.47 -4.23 7.51
C ARG A 260 16.68 -4.88 8.87
N VAL A 261 16.15 -6.09 9.08
CA VAL A 261 16.14 -6.74 10.39
C VAL A 261 16.84 -8.10 10.32
N SER A 262 17.77 -8.31 11.24
CA SER A 262 18.48 -9.58 11.42
C SER A 262 17.73 -10.50 12.41
N PRO A 263 17.73 -11.83 12.20
CA PRO A 263 17.24 -12.78 13.18
C PRO A 263 17.91 -12.59 14.56
N GLY A 264 17.13 -12.76 15.63
CA GLY A 264 17.53 -12.51 17.02
C GLY A 264 17.19 -11.10 17.53
N THR A 265 16.80 -10.17 16.65
CA THR A 265 16.50 -8.79 17.04
C THR A 265 15.12 -8.67 17.68
N ARG A 266 15.04 -7.94 18.80
CA ARG A 266 13.78 -7.51 19.41
C ARG A 266 13.22 -6.33 18.63
N VAL A 267 12.00 -6.44 18.14
CA VAL A 267 11.36 -5.43 17.29
C VAL A 267 9.95 -5.13 17.75
N ARG A 268 9.49 -3.92 17.46
CA ARG A 268 8.09 -3.54 17.51
C ARG A 268 7.64 -3.29 16.07
N VAL A 269 6.71 -4.12 15.60
CA VAL A 269 6.28 -4.12 14.20
C VAL A 269 4.91 -3.48 14.12
N THR A 270 4.78 -2.46 13.27
CA THR A 270 3.49 -1.95 12.83
C THR A 270 3.15 -2.57 11.48
N GLY A 271 1.97 -3.15 11.33
CA GLY A 271 1.57 -3.80 10.09
C GLY A 271 0.07 -4.09 10.02
N ILE A 272 -0.38 -4.54 8.85
CA ILE A 272 -1.78 -4.91 8.62
C ILE A 272 -1.94 -6.41 8.92
N TYR A 273 -2.84 -6.74 9.84
CA TYR A 273 -3.13 -8.15 10.15
C TYR A 273 -4.05 -8.75 9.08
N CYS A 274 -3.53 -9.68 8.28
CA CYS A 274 -4.25 -10.27 7.16
C CYS A 274 -4.27 -11.80 7.24
N THR A 275 -5.36 -12.39 6.76
CA THR A 275 -5.42 -13.84 6.53
C THR A 275 -4.70 -14.19 5.24
N HIS A 276 -3.85 -15.22 5.28
CA HIS A 276 -3.20 -15.75 4.09
C HIS A 276 -3.74 -17.14 3.76
N ARG A 277 -4.14 -17.35 2.50
CA ARG A 277 -4.49 -18.67 1.99
C ARG A 277 -3.24 -19.29 1.37
N SER A 278 -2.56 -20.15 2.12
CA SER A 278 -1.51 -20.98 1.54
C SER A 278 -2.15 -21.94 0.55
N GLN A 279 -2.09 -21.62 -0.74
CA GLN A 279 -2.38 -22.61 -1.77
C GLN A 279 -1.23 -23.62 -1.71
N SER A 280 -1.53 -24.83 -1.20
CA SER A 280 -0.68 -25.98 -1.48
C SER A 280 -0.58 -26.11 -3.00
N PRO A 281 0.62 -26.32 -3.58
CA PRO A 281 0.69 -26.68 -4.99
C PRO A 281 -0.20 -27.92 -5.20
N PRO A 282 -0.96 -28.00 -6.29
CA PRO A 282 -1.68 -29.23 -6.60
C PRO A 282 -0.65 -30.36 -6.62
N SER A 283 -0.86 -31.37 -5.78
CA SER A 283 -0.11 -32.63 -5.84
C SER A 283 -0.23 -33.17 -7.26
N CYS A 284 0.90 -33.36 -7.93
CA CYS A 284 0.97 -34.11 -9.18
C CYS A 284 0.41 -35.52 -9.00
#